data_AF-A0A958YA32-F1
#
_entry.id   AF-A0A958YA32-F1
#
_cell.length_a   1.000
_cell.length_b   1.000
_cell.length_c   1.000
_cell.angle_alpha   90.00
_cell.angle_beta   90.00
_cell.angle_gamma   90.00
#
_symmetry.space_group_name_H-M   'P 1'
#
loop_
_entity.id
_entity.type
_entity.pdbx_description
1 polymer ?
#
loop_
_entity_poly.entity_id
_entity_poly.type
_entity_poly.pdbx_seq_one_letter_code
_entity_poly.pdbx_strand_id
1 'polypeptide(L)'
;MKNYWLLLCALLLISSCTTDSKVSDISAYIPNSSILVLKTKNIKGLRGNLKNSDFFKKLSALESYQTLEKKLQPLSLLNTDNDILIALSKSSKDSLDVVFTTKYR
;
A
#
# COMPACT_ATOMS: atom_id res chain seq x y z
N MET A 1 42.90 18.26 -33.03
CA MET A 1 41.52 18.60 -33.45
C MET A 1 40.54 17.40 -33.44
N LYS A 2 40.98 16.13 -33.64
CA LYS A 2 40.06 14.97 -33.75
C LYS A 2 39.59 14.36 -32.41
N ASN A 3 40.36 14.54 -31.32
CA ASN A 3 40.06 13.95 -30.01
C ASN A 3 39.01 14.70 -29.18
N TYR A 4 38.76 15.99 -29.48
CA TYR A 4 37.80 16.79 -28.72
C TYR A 4 36.35 16.41 -29.02
N TRP A 5 36.08 15.91 -30.23
CA TRP A 5 34.74 15.40 -30.58
C TRP A 5 34.38 14.17 -29.74
N LEU A 6 35.32 13.25 -29.54
CA LEU A 6 35.08 12.07 -28.69
C LEU A 6 34.75 12.46 -27.25
N LEU A 7 35.43 13.47 -26.70
CA LEU A 7 35.14 14.03 -25.38
C LEU A 7 33.75 14.69 -25.32
N LEU A 8 33.35 15.42 -26.37
CA LEU A 8 32.03 16.03 -26.45
C LEU A 8 30.91 14.98 -26.51
N CYS A 9 31.10 13.92 -27.28
CA CYS A 9 30.16 12.79 -27.35
C CYS A 9 30.07 12.05 -26.01
N ALA A 10 31.19 11.85 -25.31
CA ALA A 10 31.18 11.22 -23.99
C ALA A 10 30.42 12.07 -22.95
N LEU A 11 30.55 13.40 -23.02
CA LEU A 11 29.85 14.34 -22.13
C LEU A 11 28.33 14.34 -22.36
N LEU A 12 27.89 14.23 -23.62
CA LEU A 12 26.46 14.17 -23.97
C LEU A 12 25.78 12.89 -23.45
N LEU A 13 26.50 11.76 -23.44
CA LEU A 13 25.97 10.46 -23.00
C LEU A 13 25.73 10.42 -21.47
N ILE A 14 26.59 11.04 -20.67
CA ILE A 14 26.42 11.10 -19.21
C ILE A 14 25.32 12.08 -18.78
N SER A 15 24.97 13.08 -19.60
CA SER A 15 23.87 14.02 -19.33
C SER A 15 22.48 13.49 -19.68
N SER A 16 22.37 12.37 -20.40
CA SER A 16 21.07 11.82 -20.85
C SER A 16 20.33 11.02 -19.77
N CYS A 17 20.68 11.18 -18.49
CA CYS A 17 19.97 10.55 -17.39
C CYS A 17 18.62 11.24 -17.19
N THR A 18 17.60 10.77 -17.90
CA THR A 18 16.21 11.16 -17.66
C THR A 18 15.70 10.40 -16.45
N THR A 19 15.54 11.08 -15.32
CA THR A 19 14.78 10.50 -14.21
C THR A 19 13.31 10.53 -14.61
N ASP A 20 12.84 9.42 -15.17
CA ASP A 20 11.41 9.13 -15.28
C ASP A 20 10.90 8.97 -13.85
N SER A 21 10.55 10.10 -13.23
CA SER A 21 9.82 10.13 -11.98
C SER A 21 8.39 9.68 -12.27
N LYS A 22 8.25 8.38 -12.62
CA LYS A 22 7.02 7.66 -12.40
C LYS A 22 6.80 7.76 -10.91
N VAL A 23 6.04 8.78 -10.50
CA VAL A 23 5.48 8.89 -9.16
C VAL A 23 4.97 7.50 -8.88
N SER A 24 5.63 6.78 -7.98
CA SER A 24 5.24 5.43 -7.65
C SER A 24 3.91 5.55 -6.95
N ASP A 25 2.84 5.47 -7.74
CA ASP A 25 1.49 5.38 -7.22
C ASP A 25 1.49 4.22 -6.23
N ILE A 26 0.85 4.42 -5.09
CA ILE A 26 0.87 3.42 -4.01
C ILE A 26 0.38 2.03 -4.51
N SER A 27 -0.38 2.04 -5.60
CA SER A 27 -0.84 0.88 -6.36
C SER A 27 0.29 -0.02 -6.89
N ALA A 28 1.47 0.52 -7.15
CA ALA A 28 2.64 -0.26 -7.59
C ALA A 28 3.15 -1.23 -6.51
N TYR A 29 2.74 -1.04 -5.25
CA TYR A 29 3.11 -1.89 -4.12
C TYR A 29 2.02 -2.92 -3.77
N ILE A 30 1.02 -3.12 -4.63
CA ILE A 30 0.02 -4.18 -4.45
C ILE A 30 0.66 -5.54 -4.74
N PRO A 31 0.62 -6.51 -3.79
CA PRO A 31 1.10 -7.86 -4.05
C PRO A 31 0.31 -8.53 -5.18
N ASN A 32 0.99 -9.25 -6.08
CA ASN A 32 0.33 -9.99 -7.17
C ASN A 32 -0.65 -11.07 -6.66
N SER A 33 -0.47 -11.56 -5.43
CA SER A 33 -1.33 -12.55 -4.79
C SER A 33 -2.60 -11.96 -4.14
N SER A 34 -2.85 -10.65 -4.33
CA SER A 34 -3.98 -9.98 -3.70
C SER A 34 -5.30 -10.45 -4.30
N ILE A 35 -6.20 -10.94 -3.45
CA ILE A 35 -7.58 -11.29 -3.80
C ILE A 35 -8.54 -10.11 -3.64
N LEU A 36 -8.21 -9.16 -2.77
CA LEU A 36 -9.02 -7.96 -2.53
C LEU A 36 -8.11 -6.79 -2.17
N VAL A 37 -8.40 -5.63 -2.75
CA VAL A 37 -7.66 -4.40 -2.53
C VAL A 37 -8.64 -3.30 -2.13
N LEU A 38 -8.44 -2.70 -0.95
CA LEU A 38 -9.15 -1.50 -0.52
C LEU A 38 -8.22 -0.30 -0.49
N LYS A 39 -8.63 0.79 -1.15
CA LYS A 39 -7.98 2.09 -1.07
C LYS A 39 -8.86 3.05 -0.26
N THR A 40 -8.29 3.67 0.78
CA THR A 40 -8.99 4.68 1.59
C THR A 40 -8.05 5.81 2.01
N LYS A 41 -8.56 7.03 2.04
CA LYS A 41 -7.88 8.19 2.65
C LYS A 41 -8.26 8.41 4.11
N ASN A 42 -9.36 7.79 4.55
CA ASN A 42 -9.92 8.01 5.87
C ASN A 42 -10.11 6.67 6.58
N ILE A 43 -9.02 6.14 7.15
CA ILE A 43 -9.03 4.89 7.91
C ILE A 43 -9.97 4.97 9.12
N LYS A 44 -10.07 6.15 9.75
CA LYS A 44 -10.96 6.39 10.90
C LYS A 44 -12.43 6.27 10.50
N GLY A 45 -12.81 6.94 9.41
CA GLY A 45 -14.16 6.89 8.84
C GLY A 45 -14.53 5.48 8.37
N LEU A 46 -13.61 4.79 7.69
CA LEU A 46 -13.80 3.39 7.31
C LEU A 46 -14.06 2.51 8.53
N ARG A 47 -13.24 2.65 9.59
CA ARG A 47 -13.40 1.85 10.82
C ARG A 47 -14.68 2.21 11.58
N GLY A 48 -15.06 3.49 11.61
CA GLY A 48 -16.31 3.95 12.23
C GLY A 48 -17.53 3.36 11.53
N ASN A 49 -17.55 3.39 10.20
CA ASN A 49 -18.63 2.81 9.39
C ASN A 49 -18.68 1.28 9.52
N LEU A 50 -17.52 0.62 9.58
CA LEU A 50 -17.43 -0.81 9.84
C LEU A 50 -17.96 -1.17 11.24
N LYS A 51 -17.64 -0.40 12.29
CA LYS A 51 -18.12 -0.68 13.66
C LYS A 51 -19.62 -0.41 13.84
N ASN A 52 -20.18 0.58 13.14
CA ASN A 52 -21.59 0.94 13.28
C ASN A 52 -22.55 0.12 12.41
N SER A 53 -22.03 -0.69 11.49
CA SER A 53 -22.86 -1.59 10.69
C SER A 53 -23.39 -2.76 11.53
N ASP A 54 -24.71 -2.97 11.51
CA ASP A 54 -25.35 -4.09 12.21
C ASP A 54 -24.88 -5.47 11.72
N PHE A 55 -24.36 -5.54 10.49
CA PHE A 55 -23.70 -6.73 9.95
C PHE A 55 -22.41 -7.04 10.72
N PHE A 56 -21.58 -6.03 10.96
CA PHE A 56 -20.33 -6.21 11.70
C PHE A 56 -20.54 -6.37 13.21
N LYS A 57 -21.61 -5.81 13.79
CA LYS A 57 -22.00 -6.15 15.17
C LYS A 57 -22.29 -7.64 15.32
N LYS A 58 -22.99 -8.24 14.35
CA LYS A 58 -23.24 -9.69 14.36
C LYS A 58 -21.95 -10.49 14.13
N LEU A 59 -21.05 -10.03 13.26
CA LEU A 59 -19.74 -10.66 13.09
C LEU A 59 -18.84 -10.49 14.32
N SER A 60 -19.00 -9.43 15.12
CA SER A 60 -18.14 -9.16 16.28
C SER A 60 -18.24 -10.21 17.39
N ALA A 61 -19.33 -10.97 17.40
CA ALA A 61 -19.52 -12.12 18.29
C ALA A 61 -18.72 -13.36 17.87
N LEU A 62 -18.18 -13.42 16.66
CA LEU A 62 -17.36 -14.54 16.18
C LEU A 62 -15.93 -14.41 16.69
N GLU A 63 -15.35 -15.50 17.21
CA GLU A 63 -13.93 -15.55 17.62
C GLU A 63 -12.96 -15.14 16.50
N SER A 64 -13.30 -15.49 15.25
CA SER A 64 -12.51 -15.12 14.08
C SER A 64 -12.43 -13.61 13.88
N TYR A 65 -13.51 -12.87 14.19
CA TYR A 65 -13.51 -11.41 14.13
C TYR A 65 -12.66 -10.82 15.26
N GLN A 66 -12.77 -11.33 16.49
CA GLN A 66 -11.95 -10.85 17.62
C GLN A 66 -10.45 -11.07 17.36
N THR A 67 -10.09 -12.19 16.73
CA THR A 67 -8.72 -12.50 16.32
C THR A 67 -8.24 -11.53 15.24
N LEU A 68 -9.09 -11.21 14.26
CA LEU A 68 -8.80 -10.24 13.22
C LEU A 68 -8.65 -8.81 13.81
N GLU A 69 -9.55 -8.40 14.72
CA GLU A 69 -9.50 -7.10 15.37
C GLU A 69 -8.20 -6.91 16.15
N LYS A 70 -7.73 -7.95 16.87
CA LYS A 70 -6.42 -7.92 17.54
C LYS A 70 -5.26 -7.77 16.55
N LYS A 71 -5.28 -8.49 15.42
CA LYS A 71 -4.26 -8.35 14.35
C LYS A 71 -4.28 -6.97 13.70
N LEU A 72 -5.44 -6.33 13.63
CA LEU A 72 -5.65 -4.99 13.07
C LEU A 72 -5.44 -3.87 14.10
N GLN A 73 -5.34 -4.18 15.39
CA GLN A 73 -5.18 -3.19 16.46
C GLN A 73 -3.97 -2.25 16.26
N PRO A 74 -2.80 -2.70 15.79
CA PRO A 74 -1.66 -1.81 15.55
C PRO A 74 -1.96 -0.69 14.54
N LEU A 75 -2.91 -0.91 13.62
CA LEU A 75 -3.33 0.12 12.67
C LEU A 75 -4.11 1.26 13.29
N SER A 76 -4.63 1.08 14.51
CA SER A 76 -5.26 2.17 15.24
C SER A 76 -4.31 3.33 15.54
N LEU A 77 -2.99 3.06 15.53
CA LEU A 77 -1.93 4.04 15.76
C LEU A 77 -1.57 4.80 14.48
N LEU A 78 -1.96 4.31 13.30
CA LEU A 78 -1.74 4.97 12.02
C LEU A 78 -2.73 6.13 11.85
N ASN A 79 -2.29 7.33 12.22
CA ASN A 79 -2.95 8.59 11.90
C ASN A 79 -2.28 9.22 10.69
N THR A 80 -2.81 8.95 9.50
CA THR A 80 -2.35 9.57 8.26
C THR A 80 -3.54 10.04 7.44
N ASP A 81 -3.39 11.21 6.81
CA ASP A 81 -4.33 11.74 5.83
C ASP A 81 -3.97 11.30 4.39
N ASN A 82 -2.89 10.53 4.25
CA ASN A 82 -2.44 9.99 2.96
C ASN A 82 -3.28 8.77 2.54
N ASP A 83 -3.21 8.44 1.24
CA ASP A 83 -3.80 7.21 0.72
C ASP A 83 -3.23 5.98 1.43
N ILE A 84 -4.11 5.14 1.95
CA ILE A 84 -3.80 3.83 2.52
C ILE A 84 -4.36 2.77 1.58
N LEU A 85 -3.50 1.81 1.24
CA LEU A 85 -3.83 0.58 0.55
C LEU A 85 -3.84 -0.57 1.53
N ILE A 86 -4.92 -1.36 1.51
CA ILE A 86 -5.07 -2.59 2.26
C ILE A 86 -5.22 -3.70 1.23
N ALA A 87 -4.20 -4.56 1.12
CA ALA A 87 -4.22 -5.71 0.24
C ALA A 87 -4.40 -6.98 1.07
N LEU A 88 -5.39 -7.78 0.69
CA LEU A 88 -5.69 -9.08 1.29
C LEU A 88 -5.27 -10.16 0.32
N SER A 89 -4.44 -11.09 0.79
CA SER A 89 -3.94 -12.20 -0.01
C SER A 89 -4.28 -13.52 0.67
N LYS A 90 -4.61 -14.52 -0.14
CA LYS A 90 -4.74 -15.89 0.36
C LYS A 90 -3.35 -16.53 0.44
N SER A 91 -2.94 -16.92 1.64
CA SER A 91 -1.69 -17.61 1.88
C SER A 91 -1.80 -19.08 1.46
N SER A 92 -0.67 -19.70 1.15
CA SER A 92 -0.59 -21.10 0.71
C SER A 92 -1.07 -22.11 1.77
N LYS A 93 -1.16 -21.69 3.04
CA LYS A 93 -1.66 -22.50 4.17
C LYS A 93 -3.10 -22.16 4.59
N ASP A 94 -3.90 -21.60 3.68
CA ASP A 94 -5.27 -21.14 3.93
C ASP A 94 -5.39 -19.96 4.92
N SER A 95 -4.25 -19.38 5.32
CA SER A 95 -4.19 -18.15 6.12
C SER A 95 -4.51 -16.92 5.29
N LEU A 96 -5.05 -15.87 5.92
CA LEU A 96 -5.25 -14.57 5.30
C LEU A 96 -4.06 -13.66 5.63
N ASP A 97 -3.30 -13.28 4.61
CA ASP A 97 -2.21 -12.32 4.73
C ASP A 97 -2.74 -10.91 4.44
N VAL A 98 -2.37 -9.96 5.29
CA VAL A 98 -2.85 -8.57 5.19
C VAL A 98 -1.65 -7.64 5.06
N VAL A 99 -1.57 -6.93 3.95
CA VAL A 99 -0.51 -5.96 3.65
C VAL A 99 -1.08 -4.56 3.69
N PHE A 100 -0.37 -3.67 4.39
CA PHE A 100 -0.72 -2.26 4.53
C PHE A 100 0.35 -1.40 3.91
N THR A 101 -0.04 -0.61 2.92
CA THR A 101 0.84 0.32 2.23
C THR A 101 0.31 1.73 2.44
N THR A 102 1.15 2.59 3.00
CA THR A 102 0.87 4.02 3.11
C THR A 102 2.11 4.78 2.68
N LYS A 103 1.92 5.94 2.06
CA LYS A 103 3.02 6.88 1.84
C LYS A 103 3.36 7.54 3.17
N TYR A 104 4.57 7.30 3.67
CA TYR A 104 5.15 8.10 4.74
C TYR A 104 5.65 9.41 4.12
N ARG A 105 5.39 10.54 4.79
CA ARG A 105 5.74 11.87 4.28
C ARG A 105 7.24 12.09 4.31
#